data_AF-A0A1H2Y405-F1
#
_entry.id   AF-A0A1H2Y405-F1
#
_cell.length_a   1.000
_cell.length_b   1.000
_cell.length_c   1.000
_cell.angle_alpha   90.00
_cell.angle_beta   90.00
_cell.angle_gamma   90.00
#
_symmetry.space_group_name_H-M   'P 1'
#
loop_
_entity.id
_entity.type
_entity.pdbx_description
1 polymer ?
#
loop_
_entity_poly.entity_id
_entity_poly.type
_entity_poly.pdbx_seq_one_letter_code
_entity_poly.pdbx_strand_id
1 'polypeptide(L)'
;MALYSSDGVEASCLVLQDEGGTDVCELLWLCWLNRHGLTTTEDIEGHLAAVRQWQADMTHPLRHRRRTLKEATKNQASRAELRQALKHAELLAEREALLLLQDLAEHGGGTRLLHQEDPPLSRRLAQWLPHPKECLSRSLEEALMTLSMTSTVLTLPPSRASLN
;
A
#
# COMPACT_ATOMS: atom_id res chain seq x y z
N MET A 1 -15.32 6.96 -2.50
CA MET A 1 -14.51 7.41 -1.36
C MET A 1 -13.06 7.15 -1.72
N ALA A 2 -12.36 8.20 -2.13
CA ALA A 2 -10.94 8.12 -2.43
C ALA A 2 -10.21 8.19 -1.09
N LEU A 3 -9.70 7.05 -0.63
CA LEU A 3 -8.95 6.95 0.63
C LEU A 3 -7.61 7.75 0.58
N TYR A 4 -7.28 8.36 -0.56
CA TYR A 4 -5.97 8.95 -0.85
C TYR A 4 -6.05 10.32 -1.54
N SER A 5 -7.11 11.11 -1.29
CA SER A 5 -7.33 12.43 -1.91
C SER A 5 -6.43 13.56 -1.39
N SER A 6 -5.16 13.27 -1.15
CA SER A 6 -4.13 14.30 -1.04
C SER A 6 -3.35 14.37 -2.36
N ASP A 7 -3.23 15.57 -2.92
CA ASP A 7 -2.50 15.81 -4.17
C ASP A 7 -1.13 15.11 -4.15
N GLY A 8 -0.90 14.24 -5.14
CA GLY A 8 0.37 13.51 -5.31
C GLY A 8 0.44 12.12 -4.68
N VAL A 9 -0.38 11.78 -3.67
CA VAL A 9 -0.35 10.43 -3.05
C VAL A 9 -0.94 9.38 -3.98
N GLU A 10 -2.12 9.62 -4.54
CA GLU A 10 -2.74 8.67 -5.49
C GLU A 10 -1.81 8.41 -6.69
N ALA A 11 -1.20 9.46 -7.25
CA ALA A 11 -0.26 9.33 -8.35
C ALA A 11 1.00 8.53 -7.96
N SER A 12 1.55 8.79 -6.77
CA SER A 12 2.74 8.10 -6.26
C SER A 12 2.46 6.63 -5.97
N CYS A 13 1.31 6.34 -5.36
CA CYS A 13 0.80 4.98 -5.15
C CYS A 13 0.69 4.24 -6.49
N LEU A 14 0.15 4.87 -7.53
CA LEU A 14 0.05 4.26 -8.86
C LEU A 14 1.44 3.94 -9.45
N VAL A 15 2.40 4.86 -9.35
CA VAL A 15 3.78 4.61 -9.80
C VAL A 15 4.39 3.43 -9.06
N LEU A 16 4.25 3.37 -7.73
CA LEU A 16 4.77 2.27 -6.91
C LEU A 16 4.06 0.94 -7.21
N GLN A 17 2.77 0.97 -7.52
CA GLN A 17 1.98 -0.20 -7.90
C GLN A 17 2.33 -0.72 -9.30
N ASP A 18 2.69 0.17 -10.23
CA ASP A 18 2.96 -0.15 -11.63
C ASP A 18 4.43 -0.54 -11.85
N GLU A 19 5.38 0.22 -11.27
CA GLU A 19 6.83 0.01 -11.45
C GLU A 19 7.47 -0.73 -10.29
N GLY A 20 6.97 -0.51 -9.07
CA GLY A 20 7.61 -0.95 -7.83
C GLY A 20 7.33 -2.40 -7.49
N GLY A 21 6.23 -3.01 -7.97
CA GLY A 21 5.92 -4.42 -7.72
C GLY A 21 5.56 -4.79 -6.27
N THR A 22 5.62 -3.85 -5.33
CA THR A 22 5.15 -4.00 -3.94
C THR A 22 3.67 -3.67 -3.84
N ASP A 23 2.99 -4.32 -2.89
CA ASP A 23 1.63 -3.91 -2.57
C ASP A 23 1.63 -2.58 -1.82
N VAL A 24 0.99 -1.58 -2.43
CA VAL A 24 0.91 -0.22 -1.91
C VAL A 24 0.34 -0.18 -0.48
N CYS A 25 -0.48 -1.16 -0.09
CA CYS A 25 -1.03 -1.21 1.27
C CYS A 25 0.07 -1.33 2.35
N GLU A 26 1.11 -2.13 2.11
CA GLU A 26 2.23 -2.28 3.05
C GLU A 26 3.04 -0.96 3.14
N LEU A 27 3.27 -0.28 2.02
CA LEU A 27 3.97 1.01 1.99
C LEU A 27 3.19 2.11 2.73
N LEU A 28 1.87 2.16 2.53
CA LEU A 28 0.99 3.09 3.23
C LEU A 28 0.97 2.82 4.75
N TRP A 29 0.96 1.55 5.13
CA TRP A 29 1.05 1.15 6.54
C TRP A 29 2.37 1.58 7.18
N LEU A 30 3.52 1.44 6.48
CA LEU A 30 4.80 1.94 6.98
C LEU A 30 4.81 3.46 7.18
N CYS A 31 4.17 4.21 6.27
CA CYS A 31 4.01 5.65 6.42
C CYS A 31 3.15 5.99 7.64
N TRP A 32 2.08 5.23 7.86
CA TRP A 32 1.24 5.36 9.05
C TRP A 32 2.01 5.05 10.34
N LEU A 33 2.75 3.94 10.40
CA LEU A 33 3.61 3.61 11.55
C LEU A 33 4.57 4.76 11.86
N ASN A 34 5.24 5.30 10.85
CA ASN A 34 6.17 6.41 11.02
C ASN A 34 5.50 7.64 11.65
N ARG A 35 4.30 7.99 11.19
CA ARG A 35 3.50 9.10 11.77
C ARG A 35 3.19 8.85 13.25
N HIS A 36 3.00 7.59 13.63
CA HIS A 36 2.74 7.18 15.01
C HIS A 36 4.02 6.92 15.84
N GLY A 37 5.21 7.25 15.30
CA GLY A 37 6.49 7.02 16.00
C GLY A 37 6.86 5.55 16.11
N LEU A 38 6.38 4.72 15.18
CA LEU A 38 6.61 3.28 15.11
C LEU A 38 7.38 2.90 13.84
N THR A 39 8.00 1.73 13.88
CA THR A 39 8.61 1.04 12.74
C THR A 39 8.49 -0.47 12.92
N THR A 40 8.79 -1.25 11.90
CA THR A 40 8.70 -2.71 11.95
C THR A 40 9.91 -3.33 12.68
N THR A 41 9.69 -4.50 13.26
CA THR A 41 10.75 -5.37 13.79
C THR A 41 11.37 -6.23 12.68
N GLU A 42 12.48 -6.92 12.97
CA GLU A 42 13.16 -7.78 11.99
C GLU A 42 12.35 -9.04 11.65
N ASP A 43 11.50 -9.51 12.56
CA ASP A 43 10.63 -10.68 12.38
C ASP A 43 9.29 -10.35 11.68
N ILE A 44 9.12 -9.12 11.18
CA ILE A 44 7.88 -8.64 10.56
C ILE A 44 7.32 -9.57 9.47
N GLU A 45 8.20 -10.24 8.72
CA GLU A 45 7.84 -11.19 7.68
C GLU A 45 6.88 -12.29 8.17
N GLY A 46 7.07 -12.78 9.41
CA GLY A 46 6.19 -13.79 10.00
C GLY A 46 4.81 -13.25 10.36
N HIS A 47 4.74 -11.97 10.71
CA HIS A 47 3.50 -11.28 11.09
C HIS A 47 2.64 -10.88 9.87
N LEU A 48 3.26 -10.69 8.70
CA LEU A 48 2.57 -10.31 7.47
C LEU A 48 1.91 -11.48 6.73
N ALA A 49 2.07 -12.71 7.20
CA ALA A 49 1.60 -13.90 6.48
C ALA A 49 0.10 -13.81 6.11
N ALA A 50 -0.75 -13.40 7.04
CA ALA A 50 -2.19 -13.25 6.80
C ALA A 50 -2.52 -12.13 5.80
N VAL A 51 -1.82 -10.99 5.90
CA VAL A 51 -2.00 -9.85 4.98
C VAL A 51 -1.61 -10.25 3.56
N ARG A 52 -0.45 -10.88 3.40
CA ARG A 52 0.08 -11.30 2.10
C ARG A 52 -0.72 -12.42 1.48
N GLN A 53 -1.24 -13.35 2.29
CA GLN A 53 -2.19 -14.35 1.82
C GLN A 53 -3.46 -13.68 1.27
N TRP A 54 -4.03 -12.73 2.01
CA TRP A 54 -5.19 -11.97 1.52
C TRP A 54 -4.89 -11.22 0.21
N GLN A 55 -3.74 -10.56 0.12
CA GLN A 55 -3.32 -9.87 -1.10
C GLN A 55 -3.17 -10.84 -2.28
N ALA A 56 -2.56 -12.02 -2.06
CA ALA A 56 -2.41 -13.07 -3.07
C ALA A 56 -3.74 -13.63 -3.56
N ASP A 57 -4.69 -13.84 -2.66
CA ASP A 57 -5.97 -14.48 -2.97
C ASP A 57 -6.99 -13.49 -3.55
N MET A 58 -6.93 -12.21 -3.16
CA MET A 58 -7.95 -11.20 -3.51
C MET A 58 -7.38 -10.02 -4.29
N THR A 59 -6.46 -9.28 -3.69
CA THR A 59 -6.00 -8.00 -4.23
C THR A 59 -5.28 -8.15 -5.58
N HIS A 60 -4.29 -9.04 -5.66
CA HIS A 60 -3.49 -9.26 -6.88
C HIS A 60 -4.34 -9.82 -8.04
N PRO A 61 -5.22 -10.82 -7.85
CA PRO A 61 -6.10 -11.30 -8.92
C PRO A 61 -7.06 -10.22 -9.43
N LEU A 62 -7.70 -9.44 -8.54
CA LEU A 62 -8.62 -8.37 -8.94
C LEU A 62 -7.91 -7.28 -9.75
N ARG A 63 -6.73 -6.87 -9.28
CA ARG A 63 -5.86 -5.90 -9.95
C ARG A 63 -5.43 -6.39 -11.33
N HIS A 64 -5.02 -7.65 -11.43
CA HIS A 64 -4.66 -8.26 -12.72
C HIS A 64 -5.85 -8.24 -13.67
N ARG A 65 -7.04 -8.69 -13.24
CA ARG A 65 -8.25 -8.69 -14.06
C ARG A 65 -8.64 -7.28 -14.53
N ARG A 66 -8.56 -6.28 -13.64
CA ARG A 66 -8.83 -4.88 -14.01
C ARG A 66 -7.84 -4.37 -15.06
N ARG A 67 -6.54 -4.66 -14.91
CA ARG A 67 -5.49 -4.26 -15.87
C ARG A 67 -5.70 -4.92 -17.23
N THR A 68 -5.89 -6.24 -17.28
CA THR A 68 -6.17 -6.97 -18.53
C THR A 68 -7.43 -6.45 -19.22
N LEU A 69 -8.49 -6.17 -18.45
CA LEU A 69 -9.71 -5.61 -19.01
C LEU A 69 -9.48 -4.19 -19.56
N LYS A 70 -8.75 -3.32 -18.85
CA LYS A 70 -8.40 -1.98 -19.34
C LYS A 70 -7.66 -2.02 -20.68
N GLU A 71 -6.74 -2.95 -20.86
CA GLU A 71 -5.99 -3.13 -22.10
C GLU A 71 -6.86 -3.65 -23.24
N ALA A 72 -7.70 -4.66 -22.97
CA ALA A 72 -8.61 -5.25 -23.95
C ALA A 72 -9.72 -4.28 -24.40
N THR A 73 -10.01 -3.22 -23.64
CA THR A 73 -11.13 -2.31 -23.89
C THR A 73 -10.71 -0.88 -24.20
N LYS A 74 -9.47 -0.63 -24.64
CA LYS A 74 -8.96 0.73 -24.91
C LYS A 74 -9.90 1.60 -25.76
N ASN A 75 -10.76 0.99 -26.59
CA ASN A 75 -11.72 1.69 -27.47
C ASN A 75 -13.19 1.21 -27.34
N GLN A 76 -13.60 0.55 -26.25
CA GLN A 76 -14.95 -0.02 -26.12
C GLN A 76 -15.66 0.45 -24.84
N ALA A 77 -16.62 1.37 -24.99
CA ALA A 77 -17.44 1.89 -23.89
C ALA A 77 -18.34 0.82 -23.24
N SER A 78 -18.71 -0.22 -23.98
CA SER A 78 -19.62 -1.29 -23.54
C SER A 78 -19.16 -2.11 -22.33
N ARG A 79 -17.88 -2.00 -21.94
CA ARG A 79 -17.28 -2.72 -20.80
C ARG A 79 -16.85 -1.78 -19.67
N ALA A 80 -17.28 -0.52 -19.70
CA ALA A 80 -16.96 0.46 -18.67
C ALA A 80 -17.50 0.04 -17.29
N GLU A 81 -18.73 -0.47 -17.22
CA GLU A 81 -19.37 -0.91 -15.98
C GLU A 81 -18.59 -2.05 -15.31
N LEU A 82 -18.22 -3.09 -16.07
CA LEU A 82 -17.42 -4.19 -15.55
C LEU A 82 -16.05 -3.73 -15.02
N ARG A 83 -15.39 -2.78 -15.71
CA ARG A 83 -14.14 -2.18 -15.21
C ARG A 83 -14.34 -1.44 -13.89
N GLN A 84 -15.45 -0.71 -13.73
CA GLN A 84 -15.75 -0.02 -12.48
C GLN A 84 -16.08 -1.02 -11.36
N ALA A 85 -16.81 -2.09 -11.65
CA ALA A 85 -17.09 -3.16 -10.68
C ALA A 85 -15.79 -3.83 -10.19
N LEU A 86 -14.87 -4.17 -11.10
CA LEU A 86 -13.56 -4.71 -10.73
C LEU A 86 -12.72 -3.72 -9.92
N LYS A 87 -12.71 -2.43 -10.31
CA LYS A 87 -12.03 -1.37 -9.54
C LYS A 87 -12.61 -1.27 -8.13
N HIS A 88 -13.93 -1.33 -7.99
CA HIS A 88 -14.58 -1.27 -6.69
C HIS A 88 -14.21 -2.48 -5.83
N ALA A 89 -14.24 -3.68 -6.39
CA ALA A 89 -13.84 -4.90 -5.70
C ALA A 89 -12.36 -4.85 -5.26
N GLU A 90 -11.45 -4.36 -6.11
CA GLU A 90 -10.03 -4.17 -5.75
C GLU A 90 -9.89 -3.20 -4.58
N LEU A 91 -10.58 -2.06 -4.59
CA LEU A 91 -10.54 -1.09 -3.50
C LEU A 91 -11.06 -1.66 -2.18
N LEU A 92 -12.07 -2.52 -2.22
CA LEU A 92 -12.55 -3.22 -1.03
C LEU A 92 -11.51 -4.23 -0.50
N ALA A 93 -10.83 -4.95 -1.40
CA ALA A 93 -9.76 -5.87 -1.02
C ALA A 93 -8.55 -5.14 -0.43
N GLU A 94 -8.14 -4.01 -1.01
CA GLU A 94 -7.06 -3.16 -0.46
C GLU A 94 -7.44 -2.60 0.92
N ARG A 95 -8.69 -2.17 1.10
CA ARG A 95 -9.19 -1.70 2.40
C ARG A 95 -9.10 -2.81 3.46
N GLU A 96 -9.46 -4.04 3.11
CA GLU A 96 -9.35 -5.18 4.03
C GLU A 96 -7.89 -5.48 4.39
N ALA A 97 -6.96 -5.41 3.43
CA ALA A 97 -5.53 -5.55 3.69
C ALA A 97 -5.04 -4.49 4.68
N LEU A 98 -5.45 -3.22 4.52
CA LEU A 98 -5.11 -2.14 5.45
C LEU A 98 -5.70 -2.33 6.85
N LEU A 99 -6.90 -2.90 6.96
CA LEU A 99 -7.49 -3.23 8.26
C LEU A 99 -6.69 -4.33 8.98
N LEU A 100 -6.24 -5.36 8.27
CA LEU A 100 -5.38 -6.40 8.83
C LEU A 100 -4.02 -5.83 9.28
N LEU A 101 -3.44 -4.93 8.49
CA LEU A 101 -2.18 -4.25 8.85
C LEU A 101 -2.33 -3.32 10.06
N GLN A 102 -3.45 -2.62 10.16
CA GLN A 102 -3.74 -1.79 11.34
C GLN A 102 -3.92 -2.65 12.59
N ASP A 103 -4.69 -3.74 12.50
CA ASP A 103 -4.89 -4.69 13.59
C ASP A 103 -3.56 -5.26 14.11
N LEU A 104 -2.64 -5.57 13.19
CA LEU A 104 -1.30 -6.02 13.53
C LEU A 104 -0.55 -4.99 14.40
N ALA A 105 -0.62 -3.71 14.03
CA ALA A 105 0.05 -2.64 14.76
C ALA A 105 -0.61 -2.34 16.12
N GLU A 106 -1.94 -2.42 16.20
CA GLU A 106 -2.70 -2.18 17.44
C GLU A 106 -2.46 -3.28 18.49
N HIS A 107 -2.24 -4.52 18.07
CA HIS A 107 -1.97 -5.65 18.95
C HIS A 107 -0.48 -5.95 19.16
N GLY A 108 0.41 -5.06 18.70
CA GLY A 108 1.86 -5.13 18.94
C GLY A 108 2.58 -6.24 18.17
N GLY A 109 1.99 -6.79 17.11
CA GLY A 109 2.68 -7.73 16.25
C GLY A 109 3.67 -7.01 15.32
N GLY A 110 4.91 -7.47 15.26
CA GLY A 110 5.89 -7.02 14.26
C GLY A 110 6.27 -5.54 14.27
N THR A 111 5.95 -4.78 15.33
CA THR A 111 6.18 -3.32 15.40
C THR A 111 6.89 -2.92 16.70
N ARG A 112 7.67 -1.83 16.64
CA ARG A 112 8.42 -1.24 17.75
C ARG A 112 8.48 0.28 17.64
N LEU A 113 8.88 0.95 18.72
CA LEU A 113 9.14 2.39 18.72
C LEU A 113 10.25 2.74 17.69
N LEU A 114 10.06 3.85 17.01
CA LEU A 114 11.02 4.46 16.12
C LEU A 114 12.10 5.17 16.94
N HIS A 115 13.36 4.86 16.67
CA HIS A 115 14.52 5.44 17.34
C HIS A 115 15.24 6.44 16.42
N GLN A 116 16.09 7.28 17.01
CA GLN A 116 16.87 8.28 16.27
C GLN A 116 17.85 7.65 15.27
N GLU A 117 18.30 6.42 15.53
CA GLU A 117 19.23 5.67 14.67
C GLU A 117 18.55 5.02 13.47
N ASP A 118 17.21 4.96 13.47
CA ASP A 118 16.47 4.35 12.37
C ASP A 118 16.61 5.19 11.09
N PRO A 119 16.75 4.54 9.91
CA PRO A 119 16.83 5.27 8.65
C PRO A 119 15.59 6.15 8.39
N PRO A 120 15.75 7.25 7.61
CA PRO A 120 14.61 8.06 7.21
C PRO A 120 13.56 7.22 6.48
N LEU A 121 12.29 7.63 6.57
CA LEU A 121 11.16 6.87 6.05
C LEU A 121 11.34 6.47 4.58
N SER A 122 11.79 7.38 3.71
CA SER A 122 12.05 7.07 2.30
C SER A 122 13.00 5.88 2.09
N ARG A 123 14.05 5.75 2.92
CA ARG A 123 15.00 4.63 2.87
C ARG A 123 14.39 3.35 3.40
N ARG A 124 13.56 3.42 4.45
CA ARG A 124 12.81 2.27 4.95
C ARG A 124 11.80 1.78 3.92
N LEU A 125 11.04 2.67 3.27
CA LEU A 125 10.11 2.30 2.20
C LEU A 125 10.82 1.61 1.02
N ALA A 126 12.02 2.08 0.64
CA ALA A 126 12.80 1.48 -0.43
C ALA A 126 13.21 0.02 -0.16
N GLN A 127 13.40 -0.36 1.11
CA GLN A 127 13.75 -1.74 1.49
C GLN A 127 12.61 -2.74 1.24
N TRP A 128 11.38 -2.25 1.08
CA TRP A 128 10.19 -3.06 0.84
C TRP A 128 9.88 -3.24 -0.65
N LEU A 129 10.69 -2.66 -1.54
CA LEU A 129 10.57 -2.89 -2.98
C LEU A 129 11.19 -4.24 -3.38
N PRO A 130 10.55 -5.05 -4.25
CA PRO A 130 11.01 -6.35 -4.67
C PRO A 130 12.21 -6.14 -5.60
N HIS A 131 13.38 -6.54 -5.11
CA HIS A 131 14.69 -6.25 -5.69
C HIS A 131 14.95 -4.75 -5.81
N PRO A 132 15.78 -4.15 -4.92
CA PRO A 132 16.36 -2.85 -5.23
C PRO A 132 17.20 -3.07 -6.50
N LYS A 133 16.66 -2.69 -7.67
CA LYS A 133 17.51 -2.47 -8.83
C LYS A 133 18.66 -1.60 -8.32
N GLU A 134 19.90 -1.94 -8.66
CA GLU A 134 21.10 -1.26 -8.17
C GLU A 134 21.02 0.27 -8.33
N CYS A 135 20.10 0.76 -9.18
CA CYS A 135 19.53 2.10 -9.15
C CYS A 135 17.99 2.05 -9.30
N LEU A 136 17.24 2.70 -8.40
CA LEU A 136 15.79 2.92 -8.56
C LEU A 136 15.54 3.84 -9.77
N SER A 137 14.39 3.71 -10.44
CA SER A 137 14.02 4.72 -11.44
C SER A 137 13.77 6.05 -10.74
N ARG A 138 14.06 7.17 -11.41
CA ARG A 138 13.75 8.52 -10.88
C ARG A 138 12.27 8.64 -10.47
N SER A 139 11.35 8.04 -11.24
CA SER A 139 9.92 7.99 -10.92
C SER A 139 9.63 7.27 -9.61
N LEU A 140 10.28 6.13 -9.35
CA LEU A 140 10.15 5.42 -8.07
C LEU A 140 10.72 6.23 -6.90
N GLU A 141 11.88 6.85 -7.07
CA GLU A 141 12.48 7.71 -6.04
C GLU A 141 11.57 8.90 -5.72
N GLU A 142 11.04 9.59 -6.73
CA GLU A 142 10.09 10.70 -6.57
C GLU A 142 8.80 10.26 -5.87
N ALA A 143 8.26 9.08 -6.21
CA ALA A 143 7.07 8.53 -5.58
C ALA A 143 7.30 8.17 -4.10
N LEU A 144 8.44 7.54 -3.77
CA LEU A 144 8.82 7.23 -2.39
C LEU A 144 9.02 8.51 -1.56
N MET A 145 9.68 9.52 -2.12
CA MET A 145 9.87 10.82 -1.45
C MET A 145 8.53 11.52 -1.23
N THR A 146 7.64 11.51 -2.21
CA THR A 146 6.30 12.09 -2.10
C THR A 146 5.50 11.40 -0.99
N LEU A 147 5.48 10.06 -0.94
CA LEU A 147 4.85 9.31 0.15
C LEU A 147 5.46 9.63 1.51
N SER A 148 6.80 9.69 1.59
CA SER A 148 7.50 10.02 2.84
C SER A 148 7.10 11.40 3.36
N MET A 149 7.03 12.41 2.47
CA MET A 149 6.68 13.79 2.83
C MET A 149 5.21 13.96 3.20
N THR A 150 4.33 13.14 2.63
CA THR A 150 2.87 13.18 2.88
C THR A 150 2.41 12.22 3.98
N SER A 151 3.35 11.47 4.58
CA SER A 151 3.06 10.51 5.66
C SER A 151 2.34 11.10 6.86
N THR A 152 2.51 12.40 7.13
CA THR A 152 1.85 13.14 8.21
C THR A 152 0.34 13.30 8.01
N VAL A 153 -0.16 13.20 6.77
CA VAL A 153 -1.57 13.38 6.42
C VAL A 153 -2.28 12.04 6.19
N LEU A 154 -1.52 10.95 6.00
CA LEU A 154 -2.07 9.62 5.76
C LEU A 154 -2.87 9.11 6.96
N THR A 155 -4.10 8.69 6.68
CA THR A 155 -4.99 8.04 7.65
C THR A 155 -5.37 6.67 7.11
N LEU A 156 -5.22 5.64 7.94
CA LEU A 156 -5.76 4.32 7.63
C LEU A 156 -7.28 4.31 7.84
N PRO A 157 -8.00 3.32 7.28
CA PRO A 157 -9.41 3.11 7.60
C PRO A 157 -9.63 3.08 9.13
N PRO A 158 -10.84 3.38 9.63
CA PRO A 158 -11.13 3.19 11.05
C PRO A 158 -10.94 1.72 11.44
N SER A 159 -10.36 1.49 12.64
CA SER A 159 -10.14 0.14 13.19
C SER A 159 -11.46 -0.63 13.26
N ARG A 160 -11.37 -1.96 13.19
CA ARG A 160 -12.51 -2.86 13.39
C ARG A 160 -13.16 -2.66 14.75
N ALA A 161 -12.39 -2.31 15.77
CA ALA A 161 -12.89 -2.01 17.10
C ALA A 161 -13.83 -0.78 17.14
N SER A 162 -13.73 0.12 16.15
CA SER A 162 -14.55 1.33 16.06
C SER A 162 -15.86 1.14 15.27
N LEU A 163 -16.10 -0.05 14.73
CA LEU A 163 -17.29 -0.38 13.92
C LEU A 163 -18.31 -1.25 14.67
N ASN A 164 -18.00 -1.67 15.90
CA ASN A 164 -18.89 -2.40 16.81
C ASN A 164 -19.31 -1.48 17.97
#